data_AF-A0A938CKE6-F1
#
_entry.id   AF-A0A938CKE6-F1
#
_cell.length_a   1.000
_cell.length_b   1.000
_cell.length_c   1.000
_cell.angle_alpha   90.00
_cell.angle_beta   90.00
_cell.angle_gamma   90.00
#
_symmetry.space_group_name_H-M   'P 1'
#
loop_
_entity.id
_entity.type
_entity.pdbx_description
1 polymer ?
#
loop_
_entity_poly.entity_id
_entity_poly.type
_entity_poly.pdbx_seq_one_letter_code
_entity_poly.pdbx_strand_id
1 'polypeptide(L)'
;DPEQIVKQLRGISCHLPGWEKGGGKILSCPDAIARTIERAIHPDGEQLTIDFGETRNGGAGACPDCGGAMEPEGGCLVCRDCAYSQCG
;
A
#
# COMPACT_ATOMS: atom_id res chain seq x y z
N ASP A 1 -3.38 6.78 21.59
CA ASP A 1 -2.89 7.96 20.86
C ASP A 1 -2.54 7.67 19.41
N PRO A 2 -3.05 8.48 18.46
CA PRO A 2 -2.70 8.37 17.04
C PRO A 2 -1.19 8.54 16.80
N GLU A 3 -0.52 9.33 17.63
CA GLU A 3 0.93 9.53 17.62
C GLU A 3 1.72 8.23 17.88
N GLN A 4 1.19 7.34 18.74
CA GLN A 4 1.82 6.04 18.98
C GLN A 4 1.70 5.14 17.75
N ILE A 5 0.56 5.18 17.05
CA ILE A 5 0.33 4.40 15.82
C ILE A 5 1.28 4.89 14.72
N VAL A 6 1.40 6.20 14.55
CA VAL A 6 2.37 6.81 13.63
C VAL A 6 3.78 6.32 13.92
N LYS A 7 4.21 6.36 15.19
CA LYS A 7 5.56 5.93 15.60
C LYS A 7 5.84 4.47 15.26
N GLN A 8 4.84 3.58 15.32
CA GLN A 8 5.01 2.17 14.97
C GLN A 8 5.11 1.96 13.45
N LEU A 9 4.35 2.73 12.66
CA LEU A 9 4.21 2.50 11.22
C LEU A 9 5.23 3.28 10.37
N ARG A 10 5.67 4.45 10.86
CA ARG A 10 6.60 5.33 10.15
C ARG A 10 7.97 4.66 10.00
N GLY A 11 8.54 4.70 8.80
CA GLY A 11 9.88 4.18 8.56
C GLY A 11 9.95 2.69 8.17
N ILE A 12 8.85 1.95 8.24
CA ILE A 12 8.81 0.56 7.76
C ILE A 12 9.06 0.56 6.24
N SER A 13 10.00 -0.24 5.77
CA SER A 13 10.35 -0.34 4.35
C SER A 13 9.95 -1.69 3.75
N CYS A 14 9.68 -1.69 2.44
CA CYS A 14 9.49 -2.91 1.66
C CYS A 14 10.40 -2.91 0.41
N HIS A 15 10.34 -3.97 -0.38
CA HIS A 15 11.12 -4.12 -1.62
C HIS A 15 10.69 -3.15 -2.73
N LEU A 16 9.58 -2.43 -2.56
CA LEU A 16 9.00 -1.49 -3.55
C LEU A 16 8.69 -0.13 -2.91
N PRO A 17 9.70 0.75 -2.73
CA PRO A 17 9.45 2.11 -2.29
C PRO A 17 8.72 2.92 -3.39
N GLY A 18 7.73 3.70 -2.99
CA GLY A 18 6.96 4.60 -3.86
C GLY A 18 7.42 6.06 -3.76
N TRP A 19 6.92 6.90 -4.67
CA TRP A 19 7.16 8.35 -4.67
C TRP A 19 5.85 9.10 -4.72
N GLU A 20 5.70 10.08 -3.84
CA GLU A 20 4.56 10.98 -3.82
C GLU A 20 4.66 12.05 -4.91
N LYS A 21 3.49 12.54 -5.36
CA LYS A 21 3.38 13.69 -6.25
C LYS A 21 3.82 14.95 -5.51
N GLY A 22 5.13 15.22 -5.50
CA GLY A 22 5.75 16.29 -4.70
C GLY A 22 7.16 15.96 -4.18
N GLY A 23 7.70 14.78 -4.48
CA GLY A 23 9.11 14.46 -4.21
C GLY A 23 9.38 13.76 -2.87
N GLY A 24 8.34 13.36 -2.14
CA GLY A 24 8.47 12.55 -0.92
C GLY A 24 8.62 11.05 -1.24
N LYS A 25 9.67 10.40 -0.72
CA LYS A 25 9.81 8.93 -0.82
C LYS A 25 8.93 8.24 0.22
N ILE A 26 8.05 7.36 -0.23
CA ILE A 26 7.25 6.44 0.60
C ILE A 26 8.02 5.11 0.70
N LEU A 27 8.31 4.67 1.92
CA LEU A 27 9.13 3.47 2.11
C LEU A 27 8.37 2.15 1.94
N SER A 28 7.06 2.18 2.21
CA SER A 28 6.14 1.04 2.08
C SER A 28 4.68 1.48 2.29
N CYS A 29 3.73 0.56 2.18
CA CYS A 29 2.32 0.78 2.54
C CYS A 29 2.12 1.26 3.99
N PRO A 30 2.68 0.62 5.04
CA PRO A 30 2.54 1.14 6.40
C PRO A 30 3.19 2.52 6.59
N ASP A 31 4.30 2.82 5.93
CA ASP A 31 4.91 4.17 5.97
C ASP A 31 3.98 5.23 5.33
N ALA A 32 3.28 4.86 4.24
CA ALA A 32 2.27 5.74 3.63
C ALA A 32 1.11 6.03 4.60
N ILE A 33 0.61 5.00 5.30
CA ILE A 33 -0.47 5.17 6.28
C ILE A 33 -0.02 6.09 7.42
N ALA A 34 1.20 5.93 7.93
CA ALA A 34 1.75 6.79 8.98
C ALA A 34 1.75 8.27 8.56
N ARG A 35 2.23 8.56 7.35
CA ARG A 35 2.24 9.93 6.78
C ARG A 35 0.85 10.52 6.62
N THR A 36 -0.10 9.72 6.16
CA THR A 36 -1.51 10.11 6.03
C THR A 36 -2.10 10.49 7.38
N ILE A 37 -1.88 9.66 8.41
CA ILE A 37 -2.37 9.93 9.77
C ILE A 37 -1.71 11.18 10.34
N GLU A 38 -0.39 11.35 10.21
CA GLU A 38 0.31 12.57 10.64
C GLU A 38 -0.32 13.83 10.05
N ARG A 39 -0.57 13.82 8.74
CA ARG A 39 -1.21 14.97 8.06
C ARG A 39 -2.62 15.22 8.57
N ALA A 40 -3.40 14.17 8.81
CA ALA A 40 -4.80 14.27 9.22
C ALA A 40 -4.99 14.76 10.67
N ILE A 41 -4.02 14.54 11.56
CA ILE A 41 -4.12 14.99 12.97
C ILE A 41 -3.65 16.43 13.19
N HIS A 42 -2.91 17.01 12.24
CA HIS A 42 -2.53 18.42 12.31
C HIS A 42 -3.69 19.32 11.85
N PRO A 43 -4.04 20.38 12.60
CA PRO A 43 -5.23 21.21 12.33
C PRO A 43 -5.16 22.01 11.01
N ASP A 44 -3.96 22.19 10.45
CA ASP A 44 -3.73 22.78 9.13
C ASP A 44 -3.68 21.72 8.01
N GLY A 45 -3.93 20.45 8.36
CA GLY A 45 -3.87 19.31 7.47
C GLY A 45 -5.05 19.29 6.50
N GLU A 46 -4.77 19.48 5.21
CA GLU A 46 -5.75 19.27 4.15
C GLU A 46 -6.30 17.83 4.23
N GLN A 47 -7.63 17.71 4.20
CA GLN A 47 -8.30 16.42 4.21
C GLN A 47 -7.93 15.68 2.91
N LEU A 48 -7.13 14.61 3.02
CA LEU A 48 -6.66 13.86 1.86
C LEU A 48 -7.87 13.24 1.13
N THR A 49 -8.16 13.73 -0.08
CA THR A 49 -9.13 13.10 -0.97
C THR A 49 -8.50 11.83 -1.52
N ILE A 50 -9.04 10.67 -1.13
CA ILE A 50 -8.62 9.39 -1.71
C ILE A 50 -9.25 9.26 -3.09
N ASP A 51 -8.51 9.67 -4.12
CA ASP A 51 -8.84 9.34 -5.50
C ASP A 51 -8.50 7.87 -5.73
N PHE A 52 -9.51 7.01 -5.81
CA PHE A 52 -9.39 5.66 -6.37
C PHE A 52 -9.19 5.70 -7.89
N GLY A 53 -8.38 6.64 -8.38
CA GLY A 53 -7.99 6.68 -9.79
C GLY A 53 -7.35 5.35 -10.13
N GLU A 54 -7.94 4.65 -11.12
CA GLU A 54 -7.53 3.35 -11.65
C GLU A 54 -6.06 3.35 -12.08
N THR A 55 -5.15 3.30 -11.10
CA THR A 55 -3.77 2.93 -11.35
C THR A 55 -3.79 1.41 -11.40
N ARG A 56 -4.21 0.89 -12.55
CA ARG A 56 -3.91 -0.47 -12.98
C ARG A 56 -2.39 -0.57 -13.13
N ASN A 57 -1.67 -0.54 -12.02
CA ASN A 57 -0.33 -1.08 -11.97
C ASN A 57 -0.50 -2.55 -12.34
N GLY A 58 -0.02 -2.93 -13.53
CA GLY A 58 -0.05 -4.30 -14.05
C GLY A 58 0.84 -5.27 -13.27
N GLY A 59 0.94 -5.11 -11.96
CA GLY A 59 1.43 -6.12 -11.03
C GLY A 59 0.20 -6.74 -10.36
N ALA A 60 -0.05 -8.00 -10.67
CA ALA A 60 -1.00 -8.83 -9.95
C ALA A 60 -0.78 -8.62 -8.43
N GLY A 61 -1.80 -8.14 -7.72
CA GLY A 61 -1.69 -7.57 -6.37
C GLY A 61 -1.17 -8.53 -5.31
N ALA A 62 -1.24 -8.15 -4.04
CA ALA A 62 -0.87 -9.05 -2.95
C ALA A 62 -1.95 -10.14 -2.76
N CYS A 63 -1.51 -11.38 -2.52
CA CYS A 63 -2.38 -12.49 -2.19
C CYS A 63 -3.19 -12.17 -0.91
N PRO A 64 -4.52 -12.36 -0.89
CA PRO A 64 -5.33 -12.07 0.28
C PRO A 64 -5.09 -13.02 1.46
N ASP A 65 -4.56 -14.22 1.20
CA ASP A 65 -4.34 -15.24 2.23
C ASP A 65 -2.98 -15.08 2.92
N CYS A 66 -1.91 -14.87 2.15
CA CYS A 66 -0.54 -14.84 2.67
C CYS A 66 0.22 -13.53 2.42
N GLY A 67 -0.35 -12.60 1.66
CA GLY A 67 0.34 -11.36 1.25
C GLY A 67 1.45 -11.55 0.21
N GLY A 68 1.66 -12.78 -0.28
CA GLY A 68 2.61 -13.10 -1.34
C GLY A 68 2.30 -12.42 -2.68
N ALA A 69 3.26 -12.40 -3.59
CA ALA A 69 3.04 -11.82 -4.92
C ALA A 69 2.09 -12.70 -5.72
N MET A 70 1.08 -12.10 -6.35
CA MET A 70 0.23 -12.81 -7.30
C MET A 70 0.86 -12.75 -8.69
N GLU A 71 0.61 -13.76 -9.50
CA GLU A 71 1.06 -13.86 -10.88
C GLU A 71 -0.15 -14.11 -11.80
N PRO A 72 -0.24 -13.46 -12.97
CA PRO A 72 -1.29 -13.76 -13.93
C PRO A 72 -0.98 -15.07 -14.68
N GLU A 73 -1.88 -16.05 -14.62
CA GLU A 73 -1.77 -17.33 -15.33
C GLU A 73 -3.15 -17.73 -15.86
N GLY A 74 -3.30 -17.90 -17.18
CA GLY A 74 -4.52 -18.45 -17.79
C GLY A 74 -5.82 -17.68 -17.56
N GLY A 75 -5.75 -16.37 -17.27
CA GLY A 75 -6.93 -15.55 -16.92
C GLY A 75 -7.26 -15.55 -15.42
N CYS A 76 -6.44 -16.21 -14.61
CA CYS A 76 -6.51 -16.18 -13.15
C CYS A 76 -5.30 -15.45 -12.58
N LEU A 77 -5.46 -14.91 -11.37
CA LEU A 77 -4.36 -14.49 -10.52
C LEU A 77 -4.02 -15.67 -9.61
N VAL A 78 -2.77 -16.13 -9.62
CA VAL A 78 -2.29 -17.26 -8.82
C VAL A 78 -1.21 -16.83 -7.83
N CYS A 79 -1.28 -17.33 -6.60
CA CYS A 79 -0.24 -17.21 -5.60
C CYS A 79 0.53 -18.52 -5.49
N ARG A 80 1.83 -18.51 -5.76
CA ARG A 80 2.68 -19.72 -5.60
C ARG A 80 3.07 -20.00 -4.15
N ASP A 81 2.93 -19.03 -3.25
CA ASP A 81 3.32 -19.18 -1.85
C ASP A 81 2.28 -19.94 -1.00
N CYS A 82 0.98 -19.78 -1.31
CA CYS A 82 -0.11 -20.41 -0.55
C CYS A 82 -1.14 -21.16 -1.41
N ALA A 83 -0.90 -21.25 -2.72
CA ALA A 83 -1.80 -21.87 -3.70
C ALA A 83 -3.19 -21.20 -3.85
N TYR A 84 -3.39 -19.98 -3.33
CA TYR A 84 -4.58 -19.18 -3.60
C TYR A 84 -4.66 -18.83 -5.10
N SER A 85 -5.85 -18.96 -5.69
CA SER A 85 -6.09 -18.55 -7.08
C SER A 85 -7.46 -17.90 -7.23
N GLN A 86 -7.54 -16.81 -8.00
CA GLN A 86 -8.79 -16.12 -8.31
C GLN A 86 -8.90 -15.86 -9.82
N CYS A 87 -9.93 -16.44 -10.43
CA CYS A 87 -10.25 -16.27 -11.85
C CYS A 87 -11.35 -15.22 -12.03
N GLY A 88 -11.30 -14.50 -13.16
CA GLY A 88 -12.30 -13.51 -13.58
C GLY A 88 -13.11 -13.97 -14.77
#